data_AF-A0A0S1SDT6-F1
#
_entry.id   AF-A0A0S1SDT6-F1
#
_cell.length_a   1.000
_cell.length_b   1.000
_cell.length_c   1.000
_cell.angle_alpha   90.00
_cell.angle_beta   90.00
_cell.angle_gamma   90.00
#
_symmetry.space_group_name_H-M   'P 1'
#
loop_
_entity.id
_entity.type
_entity.pdbx_description
1 polymer ?
#
loop_
_entity_poly.entity_id
_entity_poly.type
_entity_poly.pdbx_seq_one_letter_code
_entity_poly.pdbx_strand_id
1 'polypeptide(L)'
;MAFDFLVPIEDKVLAHCELLPPQALGKNIFKHTERKGLPVLANATIAIFGVHESRNAFEKKMGRLDISGLRLQLYKLMLGNWNSTIVDLGDLEQGEEVEDSYFVVKEIVAGLLEENIIPIIIGATQDITYPTYRAFDGLKNMINLVAVDSKFDFGDAEELISSNSYMSKIITDKPNNLFNFSNIGYQSYFNAQEEIDLMERLLFDAYRLGEIAFDVSLAEPVLRNADIVSLDARAIRASDIGMSDNFSPNGFTGREICAIARYAGISDKVSLFGLYEMENSIQSFQLMSQIIWYFIEGVNFRIKESPYLDKDSFTKFIVPTDDEDLIFYKSNLTERWWVEVPSILTSHNKTNTPALLPCTEKDYLEACNQNIPERWFKAYKKGFN
;
A
#
# COMPACT_ATOMS: atom_id res chain seq x y z
N MET A 1 -26.73 1.87 4.95
CA MET A 1 -25.44 2.52 4.61
C MET A 1 -24.37 1.43 4.56
N ALA A 2 -23.33 1.53 3.73
CA ALA A 2 -22.41 0.40 3.48
C ALA A 2 -21.77 -0.20 4.75
N PHE A 3 -21.55 0.61 5.78
CA PHE A 3 -21.06 0.17 7.09
C PHE A 3 -22.00 -0.79 7.83
N ASP A 4 -23.30 -0.82 7.50
CA ASP A 4 -24.29 -1.71 8.15
C ASP A 4 -24.07 -3.19 7.78
N PHE A 5 -23.29 -3.46 6.72
CA PHE A 5 -22.91 -4.83 6.31
C PHE A 5 -21.71 -5.39 7.08
N LEU A 6 -21.04 -4.57 7.88
CA LEU A 6 -19.93 -5.03 8.72
C LEU A 6 -20.46 -5.85 9.88
N VAL A 7 -19.85 -7.02 10.09
CA VAL A 7 -20.12 -7.85 11.26
C VAL A 7 -19.15 -7.51 12.39
N PRO A 8 -19.61 -7.52 13.65
CA PRO A 8 -18.77 -7.19 14.79
C PRO A 8 -17.66 -8.22 15.01
N ILE A 9 -16.63 -7.80 15.74
CA ILE A 9 -15.48 -8.65 16.09
C ILE A 9 -15.95 -9.79 17.02
N GLU A 10 -15.48 -11.01 16.75
CA GLU A 10 -15.82 -12.19 17.54
C GLU A 10 -15.53 -12.02 19.05
N ASP A 11 -16.47 -12.49 19.88
CA ASP A 11 -16.38 -12.44 21.34
C ASP A 11 -15.09 -13.07 21.90
N LYS A 12 -14.54 -14.10 21.23
CA LYS A 12 -13.28 -14.73 21.66
C LYS A 12 -12.10 -13.74 21.65
N VAL A 13 -12.07 -12.83 20.68
CA VAL A 13 -11.03 -11.80 20.55
C VAL A 13 -11.22 -10.75 21.64
N LEU A 14 -12.47 -10.34 21.88
CA LEU A 14 -12.83 -9.37 22.91
C LEU A 14 -12.51 -9.90 24.32
N ALA A 15 -12.87 -11.14 24.62
CA ALA A 15 -12.56 -11.80 25.88
C ALA A 15 -11.05 -11.92 26.11
N HIS A 16 -10.29 -12.28 25.07
CA HIS A 16 -8.83 -12.29 25.16
C HIS A 16 -8.25 -10.90 25.40
N CYS A 17 -8.79 -9.89 24.72
CA CYS A 17 -8.39 -8.50 24.87
C CYS A 17 -8.56 -8.02 26.32
N GLU A 18 -9.54 -8.54 27.08
CA GLU A 18 -9.74 -8.14 28.47
C GLU A 18 -8.59 -8.55 29.41
N LEU A 19 -7.88 -9.62 29.07
CA LEU A 19 -6.75 -10.16 29.84
C LEU A 19 -5.42 -9.47 29.54
N LEU A 20 -5.38 -8.60 28.53
CA LEU A 20 -4.17 -7.91 28.11
C LEU A 20 -3.81 -6.75 29.05
N PRO A 21 -2.51 -6.42 29.18
CA PRO A 21 -2.09 -5.28 29.98
C PRO A 21 -2.65 -3.96 29.40
N PRO A 22 -2.82 -2.91 30.23
CA PRO A 22 -3.37 -1.63 29.78
C PRO A 22 -2.63 -0.99 28.59
N GLN A 23 -1.34 -1.29 28.41
CA GLN A 23 -0.50 -0.77 27.34
C GLN A 23 -0.64 -1.53 26.01
N ALA A 24 -1.35 -2.66 26.00
CA ALA A 24 -1.57 -3.43 24.79
C ALA A 24 -2.44 -2.63 23.80
N LEU A 25 -2.15 -2.73 22.50
CA LEU A 25 -2.88 -2.06 21.43
C LEU A 25 -4.38 -2.37 21.52
N GLY A 26 -4.74 -3.62 21.75
CA GLY A 26 -6.13 -4.04 21.91
C GLY A 26 -6.87 -3.27 23.00
N LYS A 27 -6.23 -2.84 24.10
CA LYS A 27 -6.91 -2.05 25.15
C LYS A 27 -7.17 -0.60 24.77
N ASN A 28 -6.51 -0.10 23.73
CA ASN A 28 -6.47 1.32 23.37
C ASN A 28 -7.05 1.64 21.99
N ILE A 29 -7.77 0.70 21.39
CA ILE A 29 -8.51 0.90 20.13
C ILE A 29 -10.02 0.77 20.35
N PHE A 30 -10.80 1.52 19.57
CA PHE A 30 -12.25 1.38 19.52
C PHE A 30 -12.63 0.20 18.63
N LYS A 31 -13.67 -0.54 19.00
CA LYS A 31 -14.02 -1.81 18.34
C LYS A 31 -15.50 -1.89 18.05
N HIS A 32 -15.84 -2.40 16.88
CA HIS A 32 -17.19 -2.85 16.58
C HIS A 32 -17.51 -4.11 17.38
N THR A 33 -18.52 -4.02 18.25
CA THR A 33 -18.95 -5.15 19.09
C THR A 33 -20.48 -5.29 19.01
N GLU A 34 -21.02 -6.48 19.20
CA GLU A 34 -22.48 -6.71 19.20
C GLU A 34 -23.21 -5.80 20.20
N ARG A 35 -22.59 -5.51 21.35
CA ARG A 35 -23.21 -4.73 22.44
C ARG A 35 -23.20 -3.23 22.20
N LYS A 36 -22.13 -2.69 21.61
CA LYS A 36 -21.94 -1.24 21.41
C LYS A 36 -22.18 -0.78 19.98
N GLY A 37 -22.31 -1.71 19.03
CA GLY A 37 -22.38 -1.42 17.61
C GLY A 37 -21.04 -0.88 17.08
N LEU A 38 -21.12 -0.25 15.90
CA LEU A 38 -19.98 0.38 15.24
C LEU A 38 -19.39 1.52 16.10
N PRO A 39 -18.06 1.64 16.14
CA PRO A 39 -17.41 2.75 16.84
C PRO A 39 -17.65 4.07 16.12
N VAL A 40 -17.60 5.17 16.88
CA VAL A 40 -17.68 6.52 16.30
C VAL A 40 -16.40 6.80 15.51
N LEU A 41 -16.55 7.21 14.25
CA LEU A 41 -15.43 7.50 13.35
C LEU A 41 -14.83 8.90 13.53
N ALA A 42 -15.49 9.78 14.29
CA ALA A 42 -15.01 11.14 14.53
C ALA A 42 -13.61 11.13 15.18
N ASN A 43 -12.67 11.84 14.56
CA ASN A 43 -11.24 11.90 14.94
C ASN A 43 -10.48 10.56 14.83
N ALA A 44 -11.04 9.55 14.15
CA ALA A 44 -10.28 8.36 13.80
C ALA A 44 -9.17 8.73 12.80
N THR A 45 -7.99 8.17 13.00
CA THR A 45 -6.86 8.31 12.05
C THR A 45 -6.79 7.10 11.13
N ILE A 46 -7.07 5.92 11.69
CA ILE A 46 -6.92 4.64 11.02
C ILE A 46 -8.16 3.78 11.31
N ALA A 47 -8.68 3.13 10.28
CA ALA A 47 -9.73 2.13 10.39
C ALA A 47 -9.23 0.78 9.89
N ILE A 48 -9.42 -0.28 10.68
CA ILE A 48 -9.07 -1.65 10.32
C ILE A 48 -10.37 -2.41 10.04
N PHE A 49 -10.44 -3.14 8.93
CA PHE A 49 -11.52 -4.11 8.70
C PHE A 49 -11.06 -5.30 7.87
N GLY A 50 -11.69 -6.44 8.13
CA GLY A 50 -11.46 -7.68 7.41
C GLY A 50 -12.39 -7.85 6.22
N VAL A 51 -11.95 -8.55 5.17
CA VAL A 51 -12.77 -8.91 4.01
C VAL A 51 -12.61 -10.40 3.73
N HIS A 52 -13.71 -11.16 3.84
CA HIS A 52 -13.71 -12.61 3.65
C HIS A 52 -13.96 -13.07 2.20
N GLU A 53 -14.13 -12.14 1.27
CA GLU A 53 -14.23 -12.46 -0.15
C GLU A 53 -12.96 -13.15 -0.65
N SER A 54 -13.15 -14.33 -1.25
CA SER A 54 -12.07 -15.20 -1.72
C SER A 54 -12.48 -16.06 -2.92
N ARG A 55 -13.66 -15.83 -3.50
CA ARG A 55 -14.21 -16.67 -4.59
C ARG A 55 -13.40 -16.57 -5.88
N ASN A 56 -12.67 -15.48 -6.05
CA ASN A 56 -11.77 -15.18 -7.17
C ASN A 56 -10.29 -15.54 -6.88
N ALA A 57 -10.03 -16.29 -5.80
CA ALA A 57 -8.70 -16.79 -5.53
C ALA A 57 -8.22 -17.67 -6.70
N PHE A 58 -7.06 -17.35 -7.27
CA PHE A 58 -6.46 -18.18 -8.32
C PHE A 58 -6.11 -19.57 -7.78
N GLU A 59 -5.52 -19.61 -6.58
CA GLU A 59 -5.28 -20.85 -5.85
C GLU A 59 -6.43 -21.09 -4.88
N LYS A 60 -6.99 -22.30 -4.92
CA LYS A 60 -8.11 -22.68 -4.06
C LYS A 60 -7.69 -22.56 -2.58
N LYS A 61 -8.31 -21.63 -1.87
CA LYS A 61 -8.11 -21.47 -0.42
C LYS A 61 -8.60 -22.72 0.32
N MET A 62 -7.76 -23.23 1.23
CA MET A 62 -8.07 -24.42 2.03
C MET A 62 -9.20 -24.20 3.03
N GLY A 63 -9.46 -22.94 3.39
CA GLY A 63 -10.54 -22.56 4.29
C GLY A 63 -10.69 -21.04 4.35
N ARG A 64 -11.68 -20.59 5.13
CA ARG A 64 -11.90 -19.18 5.41
C ARG A 64 -10.71 -18.60 6.15
N LEU A 65 -10.30 -17.38 5.77
CA LEU A 65 -9.24 -16.66 6.47
C LEU A 65 -9.65 -16.35 7.91
N ASP A 66 -8.81 -16.72 8.88
CA ASP A 66 -9.02 -16.48 10.31
C ASP A 66 -8.45 -15.11 10.72
N ILE A 67 -9.22 -14.06 10.41
CA ILE A 67 -8.91 -12.67 10.75
C ILE A 67 -8.90 -12.49 12.27
N SER A 68 -9.73 -13.24 13.00
CA SER A 68 -9.70 -13.28 14.46
C SER A 68 -8.35 -13.77 15.01
N GLY A 69 -7.74 -14.76 14.37
CA GLY A 69 -6.38 -15.23 14.66
C GLY A 69 -5.34 -14.13 14.53
N LEU A 70 -5.43 -13.30 13.49
CA LEU A 70 -4.61 -12.10 13.32
C LEU A 70 -4.90 -11.06 14.42
N ARG A 71 -6.16 -10.71 14.67
CA ARG A 71 -6.54 -9.75 15.72
C ARG A 71 -6.00 -10.15 17.08
N LEU A 72 -6.04 -11.44 17.42
CA LEU A 72 -5.48 -11.97 18.66
C LEU A 72 -3.97 -11.71 18.78
N GLN A 73 -3.20 -11.68 17.68
CA GLN A 73 -1.78 -11.33 17.72
C GLN A 73 -1.58 -9.81 17.71
N LEU A 74 -2.31 -9.09 16.87
CA LEU A 74 -2.22 -7.63 16.75
C LEU A 74 -2.55 -6.94 18.09
N TYR A 75 -3.61 -7.38 18.76
CA TYR A 75 -4.08 -6.75 19.99
C TYR A 75 -3.10 -6.92 21.15
N LYS A 76 -2.28 -7.98 21.13
CA LYS A 76 -1.24 -8.25 22.14
C LYS A 76 -0.04 -7.33 22.02
N LEU A 77 0.22 -6.75 20.84
CA LEU A 77 1.35 -5.86 20.64
C LEU A 77 1.20 -4.63 21.53
N MET A 78 2.31 -4.11 22.05
CA MET A 78 2.28 -2.89 22.87
C MET A 78 2.02 -1.69 21.97
N LEU A 79 1.28 -0.70 22.48
CA LEU A 79 1.27 0.62 21.88
C LEU A 79 2.70 1.16 21.81
N GLY A 80 3.07 1.73 20.66
CA GLY A 80 4.26 2.56 20.57
C GLY A 80 4.03 3.95 21.13
N ASN A 81 5.04 4.82 21.02
CA ASN A 81 4.97 6.19 21.52
C ASN A 81 4.23 7.10 20.53
N TRP A 82 2.92 6.90 20.39
CA TRP A 82 2.11 7.63 19.42
C TRP A 82 0.63 7.76 19.80
N ASN A 83 -0.06 8.69 19.12
CA ASN A 83 -1.38 9.18 19.53
C ASN A 83 -2.50 8.95 18.50
N SER A 84 -2.25 8.22 17.41
CA SER A 84 -3.30 7.90 16.42
C SER A 84 -4.50 7.21 17.04
N THR A 85 -5.69 7.69 16.70
CA THR A 85 -6.95 7.03 17.06
C THR A 85 -7.22 5.90 16.07
N ILE A 86 -7.34 4.68 16.57
CA ILE A 86 -7.57 3.49 15.73
C ILE A 86 -8.95 2.92 16.04
N VAL A 87 -9.70 2.62 14.99
CA VAL A 87 -10.98 1.94 15.05
C VAL A 87 -10.88 0.59 14.31
N ASP A 88 -11.34 -0.50 14.91
CA ASP A 88 -11.54 -1.78 14.25
C ASP A 88 -13.03 -1.95 13.98
N LEU A 89 -13.40 -1.94 12.70
CA LEU A 89 -14.78 -1.92 12.24
C LEU A 89 -15.41 -3.31 12.15
N GLY A 90 -14.63 -4.36 12.43
CA GLY A 90 -15.07 -5.74 12.26
C GLY A 90 -14.76 -6.26 10.85
N ASP A 91 -15.60 -7.17 10.36
CA ASP A 91 -15.35 -7.88 9.10
C ASP A 91 -16.50 -7.69 8.11
N LEU A 92 -16.20 -7.83 6.83
CA LEU A 92 -17.17 -7.95 5.76
C LEU A 92 -17.23 -9.42 5.32
N GLU A 93 -18.43 -10.00 5.40
CA GLU A 93 -18.72 -11.33 4.89
C GLU A 93 -18.86 -11.34 3.36
N GLN A 94 -18.81 -12.53 2.77
CA GLN A 94 -19.10 -12.71 1.35
C GLN A 94 -20.54 -12.30 1.05
N GLY A 95 -20.75 -11.43 0.06
CA GLY A 95 -22.07 -11.14 -0.48
C GLY A 95 -22.64 -12.31 -1.28
N GLU A 96 -23.86 -12.17 -1.79
CA GLU A 96 -24.48 -13.20 -2.64
C GLU A 96 -23.64 -13.41 -3.91
N GLU A 97 -23.23 -12.33 -4.57
CA GLU A 97 -22.27 -12.33 -5.67
C GLU A 97 -20.96 -11.61 -5.30
N VAL A 98 -19.89 -11.83 -6.06
CA VAL A 98 -18.59 -11.17 -5.79
C VAL A 98 -18.69 -9.66 -5.98
N GLU A 99 -19.48 -9.24 -6.97
CA GLU A 99 -19.77 -7.85 -7.26
C GLU A 99 -20.44 -7.14 -6.07
N ASP A 100 -21.27 -7.85 -5.29
CA ASP A 100 -21.89 -7.30 -4.08
C ASP A 100 -20.84 -7.03 -3.01
N SER A 101 -19.92 -7.98 -2.77
CA SER A 101 -18.78 -7.79 -1.87
C SER A 101 -17.95 -6.59 -2.30
N TYR A 102 -17.63 -6.48 -3.59
CA TYR A 102 -16.82 -5.40 -4.15
C TYR A 102 -17.50 -4.04 -4.01
N PHE A 103 -18.82 -3.99 -4.24
CA PHE A 103 -19.59 -2.78 -4.06
C PHE A 103 -19.53 -2.30 -2.61
N VAL A 104 -19.74 -3.19 -1.64
CA VAL A 104 -19.70 -2.82 -0.22
C VAL A 104 -18.28 -2.39 0.20
N VAL A 105 -17.23 -3.09 -0.24
CA VAL A 105 -15.82 -2.68 0.01
C VAL A 105 -15.59 -1.27 -0.54
N LYS A 106 -15.98 -1.02 -1.79
CA LYS A 106 -15.82 0.29 -2.44
C LYS A 106 -16.46 1.40 -1.61
N GLU A 107 -17.71 1.22 -1.20
CA GLU A 107 -18.47 2.24 -0.48
C GLU A 107 -17.93 2.49 0.94
N ILE A 108 -17.52 1.44 1.67
CA ILE A 108 -16.87 1.58 2.98
C ILE A 108 -15.58 2.38 2.84
N VAL A 109 -14.72 2.01 1.88
CA VAL A 109 -13.44 2.68 1.65
C VAL A 109 -13.65 4.12 1.22
N ALA A 110 -14.59 4.40 0.32
CA ALA A 110 -14.90 5.76 -0.12
C ALA A 110 -15.31 6.64 1.06
N GLY A 111 -16.22 6.16 1.93
CA GLY A 111 -16.63 6.89 3.13
C GLY A 111 -15.49 7.14 4.13
N LEU A 112 -14.55 6.20 4.27
CA LEU A 112 -13.36 6.40 5.11
C LEU A 112 -12.41 7.46 4.52
N LEU A 113 -12.19 7.40 3.20
CA LEU A 113 -11.32 8.35 2.50
C LEU A 113 -11.87 9.78 2.54
N GLU A 114 -13.19 9.96 2.41
CA GLU A 114 -13.86 11.27 2.54
C GLU A 114 -13.62 11.93 3.90
N GLU A 115 -13.57 11.12 4.98
CA GLU A 115 -13.27 11.56 6.33
C GLU A 115 -11.76 11.63 6.64
N ASN A 116 -10.90 11.43 5.63
CA ASN A 116 -9.44 11.35 5.77
C ASN A 116 -8.96 10.26 6.76
N ILE A 117 -9.71 9.17 6.88
CA ILE A 117 -9.37 8.00 7.69
C ILE A 117 -8.65 6.99 6.79
N ILE A 118 -7.46 6.54 7.21
CA ILE A 118 -6.66 5.58 6.45
C ILE A 118 -7.22 4.16 6.69
N PRO A 119 -7.77 3.48 5.67
CA PRO A 119 -8.17 2.09 5.79
C PRO A 119 -6.95 1.17 5.77
N ILE A 120 -6.92 0.24 6.73
CA ILE A 120 -6.09 -0.97 6.73
C ILE A 120 -7.02 -2.15 6.45
N ILE A 121 -6.85 -2.76 5.29
CA ILE A 121 -7.73 -3.84 4.82
C ILE A 121 -7.01 -5.16 4.97
N ILE A 122 -7.66 -6.12 5.62
CA ILE A 122 -7.16 -7.49 5.74
C ILE A 122 -8.04 -8.38 4.86
N GLY A 123 -7.61 -8.62 3.63
CA GLY A 123 -8.38 -9.40 2.65
C GLY A 123 -7.87 -10.83 2.49
N ALA A 124 -8.76 -11.77 2.17
CA ALA A 124 -8.36 -13.13 1.86
C ALA A 124 -7.59 -13.25 0.53
N THR A 125 -7.94 -12.40 -0.44
CA THR A 125 -7.32 -12.33 -1.77
C THR A 125 -6.99 -10.91 -2.17
N GLN A 126 -6.00 -10.74 -3.06
CA GLN A 126 -5.48 -9.42 -3.42
C GLN A 126 -6.30 -8.67 -4.48
N ASP A 127 -7.20 -9.35 -5.16
CA ASP A 127 -8.19 -8.77 -6.07
C ASP A 127 -9.11 -7.73 -5.39
N ILE A 128 -9.24 -7.76 -4.05
CA ILE A 128 -9.86 -6.71 -3.24
C ILE A 128 -9.19 -5.34 -3.45
N THR A 129 -7.96 -5.31 -3.95
CA THR A 129 -7.32 -4.07 -4.41
C THR A 129 -8.15 -3.35 -5.48
N TYR A 130 -8.82 -4.08 -6.37
CA TYR A 130 -9.67 -3.49 -7.42
C TYR A 130 -10.81 -2.61 -6.85
N PRO A 131 -11.75 -3.11 -6.02
CA PRO A 131 -12.79 -2.26 -5.46
C PRO A 131 -12.25 -1.11 -4.60
N THR A 132 -11.10 -1.30 -3.93
CA THR A 132 -10.46 -0.24 -3.14
C THR A 132 -9.88 0.88 -4.01
N TYR A 133 -9.31 0.55 -5.17
CA TYR A 133 -8.90 1.52 -6.18
C TYR A 133 -10.13 2.28 -6.73
N ARG A 134 -11.23 1.56 -7.01
CA ARG A 134 -12.48 2.17 -7.46
C ARG A 134 -13.14 3.07 -6.41
N ALA A 135 -12.79 2.95 -5.14
CA ALA A 135 -13.27 3.85 -4.10
C ALA A 135 -12.75 5.29 -4.27
N PHE A 136 -11.66 5.49 -5.02
CA PHE A 136 -11.15 6.83 -5.36
C PHE A 136 -11.93 7.49 -6.51
N ASP A 137 -12.82 6.75 -7.19
CA ASP A 137 -13.66 7.30 -8.25
C ASP A 137 -14.42 8.54 -7.75
N GLY A 138 -14.13 9.71 -8.30
CA GLY A 138 -14.76 10.98 -7.91
C GLY A 138 -14.14 11.67 -6.69
N LEU A 139 -13.27 10.99 -5.92
CA LEU A 139 -12.52 11.59 -4.81
C LEU A 139 -11.18 12.15 -5.25
N LYS A 140 -10.44 11.38 -6.06
CA LYS A 140 -9.12 11.77 -6.54
C LYS A 140 -8.85 11.18 -7.92
N ASN A 141 -8.33 12.02 -8.80
CA ASN A 141 -7.81 11.61 -10.09
C ASN A 141 -6.30 11.38 -9.96
N MET A 142 -5.72 10.54 -10.82
CA MET A 142 -4.27 10.28 -10.89
C MET A 142 -3.73 9.56 -9.64
N ILE A 143 -4.15 8.31 -9.48
CA ILE A 143 -3.78 7.44 -8.37
C ILE A 143 -2.47 6.72 -8.67
N ASN A 144 -1.56 6.74 -7.69
CA ASN A 144 -0.36 5.90 -7.69
C ASN A 144 -0.59 4.65 -6.86
N LEU A 145 -0.52 3.48 -7.49
CA LEU A 145 -0.68 2.19 -6.85
C LEU A 145 0.67 1.49 -6.74
N VAL A 146 1.02 1.05 -5.53
CA VAL A 146 2.19 0.21 -5.30
C VAL A 146 1.73 -1.17 -4.86
N ALA A 147 2.17 -2.20 -5.59
CA ALA A 147 2.02 -3.59 -5.19
C ALA A 147 3.35 -4.11 -4.63
N VAL A 148 3.33 -4.66 -3.42
CA VAL A 148 4.46 -5.41 -2.85
C VAL A 148 4.16 -6.88 -3.07
N ASP A 149 4.78 -7.46 -4.09
CA ASP A 149 4.37 -8.73 -4.66
C ASP A 149 5.53 -9.45 -5.37
N SER A 150 5.44 -10.77 -5.44
CA SER A 150 6.33 -11.61 -6.24
C SER A 150 5.94 -11.66 -7.73
N LYS A 151 4.69 -11.31 -8.05
CA LYS A 151 4.07 -11.30 -9.40
C LYS A 151 3.52 -9.93 -9.75
N PHE A 152 3.26 -9.68 -11.03
CA PHE A 152 2.59 -8.45 -11.47
C PHE A 152 1.06 -8.56 -11.50
N ASP A 153 0.54 -9.78 -11.55
CA ASP A 153 -0.89 -10.09 -11.65
C ASP A 153 -1.57 -9.46 -12.87
N PHE A 154 -0.88 -9.52 -14.01
CA PHE A 154 -1.47 -9.25 -15.32
C PHE A 154 -2.02 -10.55 -15.91
N GLY A 155 -3.33 -10.76 -15.76
CA GLY A 155 -4.03 -11.81 -16.49
C GLY A 155 -4.49 -11.34 -17.86
N ASP A 156 -5.11 -12.24 -18.63
CA ASP A 156 -5.76 -11.86 -19.87
C ASP A 156 -6.88 -10.84 -19.59
N ALA A 157 -6.92 -9.75 -20.36
CA ALA A 157 -7.84 -8.65 -20.13
C ALA A 157 -9.32 -9.05 -20.34
N GLU A 158 -9.57 -10.15 -21.06
CA GLU A 158 -10.90 -10.72 -21.28
C GLU A 158 -11.32 -11.75 -20.21
N GLU A 159 -10.42 -12.15 -19.30
CA GLU A 159 -10.75 -13.08 -18.22
C GLU A 159 -11.49 -12.39 -17.05
N LEU A 160 -12.27 -13.17 -16.30
CA LEU A 160 -12.89 -12.73 -15.05
C LEU A 160 -11.78 -12.28 -14.06
N ILE A 161 -12.11 -11.35 -13.15
CA ILE A 161 -11.16 -10.90 -12.13
C ILE A 161 -10.72 -12.10 -11.29
N SER A 162 -9.43 -12.24 -11.09
CA SER A 162 -8.82 -13.14 -10.11
C SER A 162 -7.75 -12.40 -9.31
N SER A 163 -7.29 -13.03 -8.22
CA SER A 163 -6.13 -12.55 -7.47
C SER A 163 -4.88 -12.34 -8.35
N ASN A 164 -4.78 -13.01 -9.50
CA ASN A 164 -3.64 -12.89 -10.43
C ASN A 164 -3.96 -12.06 -11.69
N SER A 165 -5.14 -11.45 -11.79
CA SER A 165 -5.54 -10.69 -12.99
C SER A 165 -6.18 -9.33 -12.69
N TYR A 166 -6.30 -8.96 -11.42
CA TYR A 166 -6.97 -7.72 -11.02
C TYR A 166 -6.31 -6.46 -11.62
N MET A 167 -5.00 -6.48 -11.85
CA MET A 167 -4.29 -5.32 -12.38
C MET A 167 -4.69 -5.02 -13.83
N SER A 168 -4.97 -6.05 -14.64
CA SER A 168 -5.49 -5.89 -16.00
C SER A 168 -6.81 -5.12 -16.00
N LYS A 169 -7.72 -5.44 -15.05
CA LYS A 169 -9.00 -4.75 -14.87
C LYS A 169 -8.82 -3.30 -14.42
N ILE A 170 -7.86 -3.00 -13.53
CA ILE A 170 -7.54 -1.62 -13.12
C ILE A 170 -7.11 -0.76 -14.32
N ILE A 171 -6.38 -1.34 -15.27
CA ILE A 171 -5.87 -0.64 -16.46
C ILE A 171 -6.97 -0.43 -17.52
N THR A 172 -7.86 -1.42 -17.70
CA THR A 172 -8.84 -1.42 -18.79
C THR A 172 -10.17 -0.76 -18.42
N ASP A 173 -10.61 -0.88 -17.18
CA ASP A 173 -11.92 -0.39 -16.76
C ASP A 173 -11.94 1.13 -16.56
N LYS A 174 -13.02 1.75 -17.05
CA LYS A 174 -13.24 3.18 -16.88
C LYS A 174 -13.91 3.49 -15.53
N PRO A 175 -13.62 4.66 -14.91
CA PRO A 175 -12.69 5.68 -15.38
C PRO A 175 -11.21 5.33 -15.09
N ASN A 176 -10.33 5.75 -16.00
CA ASN A 176 -8.89 5.48 -15.90
C ASN A 176 -8.25 6.50 -14.96
N ASN A 177 -8.29 6.20 -13.65
CA ASN A 177 -7.69 7.05 -12.62
C ASN A 177 -6.23 6.68 -12.32
N LEU A 178 -5.77 5.50 -12.71
CA LEU A 178 -4.40 5.03 -12.49
C LEU A 178 -3.42 5.88 -13.28
N PHE A 179 -2.51 6.53 -12.56
CA PHE A 179 -1.43 7.32 -13.15
C PHE A 179 -0.10 6.57 -13.16
N ASN A 180 0.26 5.95 -12.03
CA ASN A 180 1.43 5.09 -11.95
C ASN A 180 1.11 3.80 -11.22
N PHE A 181 1.73 2.73 -11.70
CA PHE A 181 1.82 1.45 -11.01
C PHE A 181 3.30 1.17 -10.76
N SER A 182 3.62 0.76 -9.53
CA SER A 182 4.94 0.26 -9.19
C SER A 182 4.82 -1.10 -8.50
N ASN A 183 5.59 -2.09 -8.95
CA ASN A 183 5.70 -3.36 -8.28
C ASN A 183 7.04 -3.47 -7.55
N ILE A 184 7.01 -3.89 -6.28
CA ILE A 184 8.18 -4.07 -5.42
C ILE A 184 8.28 -5.54 -5.04
N GLY A 185 9.35 -6.21 -5.47
CA GLY A 185 9.65 -7.57 -5.05
C GLY A 185 9.41 -8.64 -6.10
N TYR A 186 9.09 -8.27 -7.35
CA TYR A 186 8.82 -9.28 -8.37
C TYR A 186 10.02 -10.21 -8.59
N GLN A 187 9.69 -11.44 -8.97
CA GLN A 187 10.67 -12.49 -9.27
C GLN A 187 10.49 -12.93 -10.73
N SER A 188 11.52 -12.78 -11.56
CA SER A 188 11.37 -12.96 -13.02
C SER A 188 10.91 -14.35 -13.45
N TYR A 189 11.15 -15.38 -12.64
CA TYR A 189 10.68 -16.75 -12.93
C TYR A 189 9.19 -16.96 -12.63
N PHE A 190 8.51 -16.00 -12.00
CA PHE A 190 7.07 -16.02 -11.77
C PHE A 190 6.27 -15.14 -12.73
N ASN A 191 6.94 -14.38 -13.60
CA ASN A 191 6.32 -13.43 -14.51
C ASN A 191 6.69 -13.78 -15.95
N ALA A 192 5.72 -13.79 -16.85
CA ALA A 192 5.96 -14.00 -18.27
C ALA A 192 6.73 -12.82 -18.86
N GLN A 193 7.47 -13.05 -19.94
CA GLN A 193 8.25 -11.98 -20.57
C GLN A 193 7.32 -10.90 -21.14
N GLU A 194 6.14 -11.30 -21.63
CA GLU A 194 5.10 -10.41 -22.12
C GLU A 194 4.59 -9.43 -21.04
N GLU A 195 4.52 -9.88 -19.78
CA GLU A 195 4.12 -9.03 -18.65
C GLU A 195 5.22 -8.02 -18.29
N ILE A 196 6.49 -8.43 -18.34
CA ILE A 196 7.65 -7.54 -18.15
C ILE A 196 7.66 -6.48 -19.25
N ASP A 197 7.48 -6.89 -20.50
CA ASP A 197 7.40 -5.97 -21.64
C ASP A 197 6.21 -5.00 -21.51
N LEU A 198 5.08 -5.46 -20.94
CA LEU A 198 3.92 -4.61 -20.69
C LEU A 198 4.24 -3.52 -19.65
N MET A 199 4.95 -3.85 -18.57
CA MET A 199 5.41 -2.86 -17.58
C MET A 199 6.23 -1.74 -18.25
N GLU A 200 7.16 -2.11 -19.13
CA GLU A 200 7.99 -1.14 -19.86
C GLU A 200 7.15 -0.27 -20.81
N ARG A 201 6.25 -0.88 -21.59
CA ARG A 201 5.37 -0.16 -22.54
C ARG A 201 4.44 0.83 -21.85
N LEU A 202 3.91 0.46 -20.68
CA LEU A 202 3.07 1.33 -19.85
C LEU A 202 3.89 2.30 -18.98
N LEU A 203 5.22 2.27 -19.12
CA LEU A 203 6.17 3.09 -18.37
C LEU A 203 6.03 2.93 -16.84
N PHE A 204 5.60 1.75 -16.38
CA PHE A 204 5.51 1.41 -14.96
C PHE A 204 6.88 1.07 -14.37
N ASP A 205 6.92 1.06 -13.03
CA ASP A 205 8.13 0.75 -12.28
C ASP A 205 8.06 -0.68 -11.76
N ALA A 206 9.13 -1.45 -11.91
CA ALA A 206 9.23 -2.80 -11.39
C ALA A 206 10.60 -2.97 -10.72
N TYR A 207 10.61 -3.31 -9.43
CA TYR A 207 11.82 -3.54 -8.65
C TYR A 207 11.94 -4.99 -8.30
N ARG A 208 13.05 -5.63 -8.68
CA ARG A 208 13.27 -7.05 -8.41
C ARG A 208 13.47 -7.26 -6.92
N LEU A 209 13.06 -8.43 -6.40
CA LEU A 209 13.33 -8.81 -5.01
C LEU A 209 14.81 -8.59 -4.63
N GLY A 210 15.75 -9.03 -5.47
CA GLY A 210 17.18 -8.94 -5.17
C GLY A 210 17.70 -7.51 -5.01
N GLU A 211 17.09 -6.53 -5.69
CA GLU A 211 17.48 -5.12 -5.60
C GLU A 211 17.04 -4.53 -4.26
N ILE A 212 15.77 -4.77 -3.89
CA ILE A 212 15.18 -4.26 -2.65
C ILE A 212 15.72 -5.00 -1.42
N ALA A 213 15.99 -6.30 -1.54
CA ALA A 213 16.61 -7.07 -0.44
C ALA A 213 18.06 -6.65 -0.20
N PHE A 214 18.79 -6.23 -1.25
CA PHE A 214 20.13 -5.67 -1.09
C PHE A 214 20.10 -4.31 -0.39
N ASP A 215 19.16 -3.44 -0.78
CA ASP A 215 18.97 -2.14 -0.15
C ASP A 215 17.48 -1.77 -0.06
N VAL A 216 16.89 -2.02 1.12
CA VAL A 216 15.46 -1.77 1.37
C VAL A 216 15.11 -0.29 1.32
N SER A 217 16.09 0.62 1.44
CA SER A 217 15.84 2.06 1.36
C SER A 217 15.34 2.49 -0.02
N LEU A 218 15.61 1.69 -1.07
CA LEU A 218 15.08 1.91 -2.41
C LEU A 218 13.55 1.85 -2.49
N ALA A 219 12.89 1.17 -1.54
CA ALA A 219 11.44 1.12 -1.48
C ALA A 219 10.83 2.47 -1.01
N GLU A 220 11.57 3.25 -0.23
CA GLU A 220 11.03 4.45 0.41
C GLU A 220 10.55 5.50 -0.60
N PRO A 221 11.31 5.89 -1.65
CA PRO A 221 10.84 6.89 -2.60
C PRO A 221 9.68 6.41 -3.47
N VAL A 222 9.56 5.09 -3.67
CA VAL A 222 8.43 4.48 -4.40
C VAL A 222 7.16 4.61 -3.58
N LEU A 223 7.24 4.24 -2.29
CA LEU A 223 6.13 4.32 -1.35
C LEU A 223 5.76 5.75 -0.96
N ARG A 224 6.72 6.68 -0.94
CA ARG A 224 6.47 8.11 -0.69
C ARG A 224 5.54 8.73 -1.72
N ASN A 225 5.52 8.20 -2.95
CA ASN A 225 4.65 8.70 -4.00
C ASN A 225 3.33 7.92 -4.13
N ALA A 226 3.14 6.86 -3.36
CA ALA A 226 1.98 5.99 -3.42
C ALA A 226 0.75 6.60 -2.73
N ASP A 227 -0.42 6.36 -3.30
CA ASP A 227 -1.71 6.60 -2.67
C ASP A 227 -2.26 5.30 -2.06
N ILE A 228 -2.12 4.21 -2.81
CA ILE A 228 -2.55 2.86 -2.44
C ILE A 228 -1.32 1.97 -2.34
N VAL A 229 -1.21 1.22 -1.25
CA VAL A 229 -0.25 0.13 -1.11
C VAL A 229 -1.01 -1.18 -0.93
N SER A 230 -0.83 -2.10 -1.86
CA SER A 230 -1.35 -3.47 -1.81
C SER A 230 -0.19 -4.41 -1.49
N LEU A 231 -0.24 -5.12 -0.37
CA LEU A 231 0.80 -6.06 0.03
C LEU A 231 0.28 -7.50 -0.09
N ASP A 232 0.92 -8.28 -0.96
CA ASP A 232 0.75 -9.73 -1.03
C ASP A 232 1.67 -10.41 -0.01
N ALA A 233 1.11 -11.17 0.94
CA ALA A 233 1.92 -11.94 1.87
C ALA A 233 2.84 -12.94 1.16
N ARG A 234 2.48 -13.46 -0.02
CA ARG A 234 3.28 -14.40 -0.83
C ARG A 234 4.61 -13.81 -1.31
N ALA A 235 4.79 -12.49 -1.24
CA ALA A 235 6.09 -11.83 -1.44
C ALA A 235 7.11 -12.15 -0.33
N ILE A 236 6.65 -12.65 0.83
CA ILE A 236 7.46 -13.00 1.99
C ILE A 236 7.98 -14.42 1.86
N ARG A 237 9.22 -14.66 2.27
CA ARG A 237 9.79 -16.02 2.23
C ARG A 237 9.05 -16.96 3.18
N ALA A 238 8.82 -18.19 2.74
CA ALA A 238 8.07 -19.21 3.47
C ALA A 238 8.59 -19.44 4.90
N SER A 239 9.90 -19.35 5.13
CA SER A 239 10.51 -19.54 6.45
C SER A 239 10.05 -18.53 7.51
N ASP A 240 9.59 -17.34 7.12
CA ASP A 240 9.09 -16.33 8.06
C ASP A 240 7.57 -16.42 8.29
N ILE A 241 6.84 -17.19 7.48
CA ILE A 241 5.37 -17.37 7.54
C ILE A 241 4.97 -18.74 8.14
N GLY A 242 5.96 -19.60 8.41
CA GLY A 242 5.74 -20.93 9.00
C GLY A 242 5.81 -22.09 8.01
N MET A 243 6.52 -21.92 6.89
CA MET A 243 6.77 -22.93 5.85
C MET A 243 5.49 -23.47 5.20
N SER A 244 4.54 -22.58 4.88
CA SER A 244 3.35 -22.93 4.09
C SER A 244 3.73 -23.33 2.66
N ASP A 245 3.03 -24.31 2.09
CA ASP A 245 3.24 -24.79 0.72
C ASP A 245 2.93 -23.73 -0.35
N ASN A 246 2.08 -22.75 -0.02
CA ASN A 246 1.70 -21.65 -0.94
C ASN A 246 2.76 -20.52 -0.99
N PHE A 247 3.86 -20.64 -0.25
CA PHE A 247 4.88 -19.59 -0.13
C PHE A 247 6.21 -20.05 -0.73
N SER A 248 6.88 -19.13 -1.42
CA SER A 248 8.18 -19.40 -2.03
C SER A 248 9.30 -19.42 -0.97
N PRO A 249 10.34 -20.27 -1.12
CA PRO A 249 11.51 -20.21 -0.26
C PRO A 249 12.27 -18.88 -0.38
N ASN A 250 12.16 -18.20 -1.53
CA ASN A 250 12.75 -16.90 -1.77
C ASN A 250 11.67 -15.82 -1.71
N GLY A 251 11.90 -14.80 -0.90
CA GLY A 251 10.99 -13.69 -0.68
C GLY A 251 11.60 -12.71 0.32
N PHE A 252 10.90 -11.63 0.62
CA PHE A 252 11.31 -10.70 1.66
C PHE A 252 11.38 -11.40 3.01
N THR A 253 12.35 -11.01 3.81
CA THR A 253 12.41 -11.40 5.21
C THR A 253 11.38 -10.64 6.03
N GLY A 254 11.02 -11.15 7.21
CA GLY A 254 10.15 -10.46 8.16
C GLY A 254 10.65 -9.04 8.51
N ARG A 255 11.96 -8.82 8.52
CA ARG A 255 12.57 -7.50 8.77
C ARG A 255 12.38 -6.55 7.59
N GLU A 256 12.59 -7.03 6.36
CA GLU A 256 12.46 -6.23 5.14
C GLU A 256 11.01 -5.83 4.91
N ILE A 257 10.06 -6.76 5.05
CA ILE A 257 8.64 -6.46 4.83
C ILE A 257 8.09 -5.49 5.88
N CYS A 258 8.54 -5.58 7.13
CA CYS A 258 8.21 -4.59 8.16
C CYS A 258 8.80 -3.21 7.86
N ALA A 259 10.02 -3.14 7.32
CA ALA A 259 10.63 -1.87 6.89
C ALA A 259 9.85 -1.24 5.71
N ILE A 260 9.45 -2.06 4.73
CA ILE A 260 8.59 -1.64 3.61
C ILE A 260 7.25 -1.10 4.14
N ALA A 261 6.58 -1.82 5.04
CA ALA A 261 5.33 -1.37 5.65
C ALA A 261 5.50 -0.06 6.43
N ARG A 262 6.62 0.10 7.14
CA ARG A 262 6.96 1.35 7.83
C ARG A 262 7.14 2.51 6.85
N TYR A 263 7.84 2.31 5.73
CA TYR A 263 7.98 3.34 4.69
C TYR A 263 6.64 3.72 4.07
N ALA A 264 5.75 2.75 3.83
CA ALA A 264 4.37 3.01 3.40
C ALA A 264 3.62 3.88 4.42
N GLY A 265 3.75 3.59 5.72
CA GLY A 265 3.14 4.37 6.78
C GLY A 265 3.67 5.81 6.84
N ILE A 266 4.98 5.98 6.67
CA ILE A 266 5.68 7.27 6.74
C ILE A 266 5.33 8.22 5.59
N SER A 267 4.94 7.68 4.44
CA SER A 267 4.48 8.46 3.30
C SER A 267 3.29 9.34 3.71
N ASP A 268 3.38 10.64 3.45
CA ASP A 268 2.28 11.58 3.71
C ASP A 268 1.15 11.50 2.66
N LYS A 269 1.38 10.75 1.57
CA LYS A 269 0.41 10.51 0.49
C LYS A 269 -0.38 9.22 0.64
N VAL A 270 0.20 8.17 1.23
CA VAL A 270 -0.48 6.88 1.36
C VAL A 270 -1.76 7.05 2.17
N SER A 271 -2.89 6.78 1.54
CA SER A 271 -4.22 6.89 2.13
C SER A 271 -4.93 5.55 2.24
N LEU A 272 -4.34 4.46 1.71
CA LEU A 272 -4.86 3.10 1.84
C LEU A 272 -3.74 2.07 1.93
N PHE A 273 -3.88 1.12 2.86
CA PHE A 273 -2.98 -0.02 3.01
C PHE A 273 -3.76 -1.34 3.03
N GLY A 274 -3.53 -2.19 2.04
CA GLY A 274 -4.12 -3.52 1.94
C GLY A 274 -3.10 -4.61 2.26
N LEU A 275 -3.53 -5.61 3.00
CA LEU A 275 -2.76 -6.81 3.34
C LEU A 275 -3.56 -8.04 2.95
N TYR A 276 -3.00 -8.84 2.04
CA TYR A 276 -3.71 -9.91 1.35
C TYR A 276 -2.95 -11.23 1.37
N GLU A 277 -3.64 -12.31 0.97
CA GLU A 277 -3.04 -13.63 0.70
C GLU A 277 -2.32 -14.27 1.91
N MET A 278 -2.67 -13.86 3.13
CA MET A 278 -2.10 -14.42 4.36
C MET A 278 -2.62 -15.84 4.68
N GLU A 279 -1.85 -16.58 5.47
CA GLU A 279 -2.17 -17.95 5.88
C GLU A 279 -2.71 -18.06 7.30
N ASN A 280 -3.50 -19.11 7.55
CA ASN A 280 -4.04 -19.45 8.87
C ASN A 280 -3.00 -20.16 9.75
N SER A 281 -1.84 -19.53 9.96
CA SER A 281 -0.77 -20.05 10.83
C SER A 281 -0.41 -19.02 11.91
N ILE A 282 0.08 -19.50 13.05
CA ILE A 282 0.47 -18.60 14.15
C ILE A 282 1.61 -17.66 13.75
N GLN A 283 2.60 -18.14 13.00
CA GLN A 283 3.71 -17.32 12.51
C GLN A 283 3.23 -16.27 11.50
N SER A 284 2.33 -16.66 10.59
CA SER A 284 1.66 -15.74 9.66
C SER A 284 0.96 -14.62 10.43
N PHE A 285 0.08 -14.96 11.39
CA PHE A 285 -0.64 -13.98 12.20
C PHE A 285 0.30 -13.02 12.94
N GLN A 286 1.40 -13.53 13.50
CA GLN A 286 2.40 -12.71 14.20
C GLN A 286 3.07 -11.71 13.25
N LEU A 287 3.54 -12.17 12.09
CA LEU A 287 4.20 -11.30 11.13
C LEU A 287 3.24 -10.27 10.51
N MET A 288 2.04 -10.69 10.12
CA MET A 288 1.00 -9.79 9.59
C MET A 288 0.65 -8.69 10.61
N SER A 289 0.57 -9.05 11.90
CA SER A 289 0.34 -8.09 12.98
C SER A 289 1.48 -7.09 13.13
N GLN A 290 2.73 -7.53 12.97
CA GLN A 290 3.91 -6.65 13.01
C GLN A 290 3.97 -5.71 11.82
N ILE A 291 3.62 -6.19 10.61
CA ILE A 291 3.49 -5.37 9.41
C ILE A 291 2.49 -4.23 9.64
N ILE A 292 1.29 -4.54 10.13
CA ILE A 292 0.26 -3.55 10.48
C ILE A 292 0.78 -2.59 11.54
N TRP A 293 1.46 -3.09 12.59
CA TRP A 293 2.01 -2.27 13.65
C TRP A 293 3.07 -1.27 13.14
N TYR A 294 3.99 -1.70 12.28
CA TYR A 294 5.01 -0.82 11.70
C TYR A 294 4.43 0.16 10.69
N PHE A 295 3.37 -0.21 9.97
CA PHE A 295 2.61 0.75 9.16
C PHE A 295 1.99 1.85 10.05
N ILE A 296 1.31 1.47 11.14
CA ILE A 296 0.73 2.41 12.11
C ILE A 296 1.83 3.29 12.73
N GLU A 297 2.97 2.72 13.10
CA GLU A 297 4.12 3.49 13.56
C GLU A 297 4.50 4.55 12.52
N GLY A 298 4.67 4.14 11.27
CA GLY A 298 5.04 5.04 10.18
C GLY A 298 4.07 6.20 10.01
N VAL A 299 2.75 5.94 10.09
CA VAL A 299 1.71 6.97 10.02
C VAL A 299 1.91 8.06 11.07
N ASN A 300 2.34 7.68 12.28
CA ASN A 300 2.59 8.63 13.37
C ASN A 300 3.90 9.42 13.23
N PHE A 301 4.80 8.98 12.34
CA PHE A 301 6.04 9.68 12.00
C PHE A 301 5.95 10.41 10.65
N ARG A 302 4.74 10.62 10.11
CA ARG A 302 4.53 11.43 8.91
C ARG A 302 5.00 12.87 9.14
N ILE A 303 5.86 13.34 8.24
CA ILE A 303 6.29 14.73 8.15
C ILE A 303 5.83 15.23 6.79
N LYS A 304 4.90 16.20 6.80
CA LYS A 304 4.47 16.88 5.58
C LYS A 304 5.52 17.90 5.20
N GLU A 305 6.22 17.64 4.11
CA GLU A 305 7.29 18.51 3.63
C GLU A 305 7.22 18.64 2.11
N SER A 306 7.47 19.85 1.63
CA SER A 306 7.57 20.11 0.20
C SER A 306 8.52 21.30 -0.01
N PRO A 307 9.47 21.19 -0.95
CA PRO A 307 10.30 22.30 -1.39
C PRO A 307 9.50 23.55 -1.80
N TYR A 308 8.22 23.40 -2.16
CA TYR A 308 7.35 24.52 -2.55
C TYR A 308 6.58 25.14 -1.39
N LEU A 309 6.40 24.42 -0.29
CA LEU A 309 5.70 24.92 0.91
C LEU A 309 6.65 25.64 1.86
N ASP A 310 7.87 25.11 2.04
CA ASP A 310 8.87 25.67 2.93
C ASP A 310 10.23 25.61 2.26
N LYS A 311 10.68 26.72 1.65
CA LYS A 311 11.92 26.75 0.87
C LYS A 311 13.18 26.76 1.74
N ASP A 312 13.11 27.34 2.94
CA ASP A 312 14.29 27.53 3.81
C ASP A 312 14.73 26.21 4.45
N SER A 313 13.81 25.25 4.57
CA SER A 313 14.08 23.90 5.05
C SER A 313 14.73 22.98 3.99
N PHE A 314 15.03 23.48 2.79
CA PHE A 314 15.58 22.66 1.70
C PHE A 314 16.85 23.24 1.11
N THR A 315 17.76 22.35 0.73
CA THR A 315 18.94 22.68 -0.07
C THR A 315 18.67 22.34 -1.53
N LYS A 316 18.78 23.33 -2.42
CA LYS A 316 18.60 23.17 -3.88
C LYS A 316 19.94 22.88 -4.56
N PHE A 317 19.96 21.86 -5.41
CA PHE A 317 21.10 21.50 -6.25
C PHE A 317 20.69 21.59 -7.73
N ILE A 318 21.54 22.19 -8.55
CA ILE A 318 21.36 22.25 -10.01
C ILE A 318 22.48 21.41 -10.60
N VAL A 319 22.10 20.37 -11.34
CA VAL A 319 23.01 19.41 -11.97
C VAL A 319 22.93 19.59 -13.47
N PRO A 320 23.93 20.24 -14.09
CA PRO A 320 24.00 20.34 -15.54
C PRO A 320 24.23 18.97 -16.17
N THR A 321 23.31 18.54 -17.03
CA THR A 321 23.48 17.34 -17.85
C THR A 321 23.65 17.71 -19.31
N ASP A 322 24.07 16.75 -20.14
CA ASP A 322 24.25 16.96 -21.58
C ASP A 322 22.95 17.38 -22.30
N ASP A 323 21.78 16.94 -21.81
CA ASP A 323 20.48 17.22 -22.40
C ASP A 323 19.76 18.41 -21.72
N GLU A 324 19.65 18.41 -20.39
CA GLU A 324 18.95 19.44 -19.61
C GLU A 324 19.45 19.59 -18.17
N ASP A 325 19.27 20.77 -17.57
CA ASP A 325 19.63 20.99 -16.17
C ASP A 325 18.61 20.30 -15.25
N LEU A 326 19.07 19.33 -14.46
CA LEU A 326 18.24 18.68 -13.45
C LEU A 326 18.28 19.46 -12.14
N ILE A 327 17.11 19.68 -11.55
CA ILE A 327 16.96 20.39 -10.29
C ILE A 327 16.60 19.40 -9.19
N PHE A 328 17.49 19.23 -8.22
CA PHE A 328 17.29 18.40 -7.04
C PHE A 328 17.04 19.26 -5.79
N TYR A 329 16.25 18.73 -4.88
CA TYR A 329 16.02 19.28 -3.55
C TYR A 329 16.33 18.24 -2.49
N LYS A 330 17.02 18.66 -1.43
CA LYS A 330 17.26 17.86 -0.23
C LYS A 330 16.58 18.52 0.97
N SER A 331 15.78 17.78 1.73
CA SER A 331 15.24 18.26 3.01
C SER A 331 16.34 18.30 4.06
N ASN A 332 16.49 19.44 4.72
CA ASN A 332 17.44 19.62 5.83
C ASN A 332 16.92 19.00 7.14
N LEU A 333 15.66 18.54 7.15
CA LEU A 333 15.03 17.91 8.31
C LEU A 333 15.06 16.39 8.23
N THR A 334 14.70 15.83 7.07
CA THR A 334 14.53 14.38 6.89
C THR A 334 15.61 13.75 6.02
N GLU A 335 16.52 14.55 5.44
CA GLU A 335 17.56 14.13 4.49
C GLU A 335 17.01 13.48 3.21
N ARG A 336 15.70 13.60 2.98
CA ARG A 336 15.02 13.08 1.80
C ARG A 336 15.29 13.92 0.56
N TRP A 337 15.21 13.28 -0.60
CA TRP A 337 15.47 13.91 -1.89
C TRP A 337 14.24 13.92 -2.80
N TRP A 338 14.19 14.96 -3.64
CA TRP A 338 13.26 15.12 -4.75
C TRP A 338 14.01 15.67 -5.96
N VAL A 339 13.49 15.38 -7.15
CA VAL A 339 13.94 15.96 -8.41
C VAL A 339 12.74 16.57 -9.14
N GLU A 340 12.94 17.74 -9.76
CA GLU A 340 11.92 18.37 -10.60
C GLU A 340 11.73 17.57 -11.89
N VAL A 341 10.47 17.33 -12.23
CA VAL A 341 10.08 16.80 -13.53
C VAL A 341 9.31 17.90 -14.25
N PRO A 342 9.84 18.42 -15.38
CA PRO A 342 9.17 19.43 -16.17
C PRO A 342 7.85 18.88 -16.73
N SER A 343 6.80 19.71 -16.70
CA SER A 343 5.54 19.35 -17.32
C SER A 343 5.62 19.50 -18.84
N ILE A 344 5.34 18.43 -19.57
CA ILE A 344 5.17 18.45 -21.03
C ILE A 344 3.78 19.02 -21.40
N LEU A 345 2.83 19.00 -20.47
CA LEU A 345 1.44 19.40 -20.68
C LEU A 345 1.27 20.88 -20.35
N THR A 346 1.50 21.73 -21.35
CA THR A 346 1.19 23.17 -21.30
C THR A 346 -0.32 23.41 -21.22
N SER A 347 -0.93 23.21 -20.05
CA SER A 347 -2.27 23.72 -19.80
C SER A 347 -2.17 25.20 -19.44
N HIS A 348 -2.69 26.07 -20.30
CA HIS A 348 -2.72 27.54 -20.14
C HIS A 348 -3.39 28.03 -18.83
N ASN A 349 -3.95 27.14 -18.01
CA ASN A 349 -4.71 27.44 -16.79
C ASN A 349 -4.13 26.85 -15.49
N LYS A 350 -2.92 26.25 -15.49
CA LYS A 350 -2.26 25.78 -14.25
C LYS A 350 -0.98 26.56 -13.98
N THR A 351 -0.71 26.85 -12.70
CA THR A 351 0.56 27.42 -12.25
C THR A 351 1.71 26.53 -12.69
N ASN A 352 2.68 27.09 -13.42
CA ASN A 352 3.86 26.44 -14.02
C ASN A 352 4.87 25.83 -13.00
N THR A 353 4.41 25.30 -11.87
CA THR A 353 5.31 24.69 -10.88
C THR A 353 5.64 23.27 -11.34
N PRO A 354 6.92 22.92 -11.57
CA PRO A 354 7.31 21.57 -11.95
C PRO A 354 6.88 20.55 -10.90
N ALA A 355 6.56 19.34 -11.31
CA ALA A 355 6.22 18.29 -10.36
C ALA A 355 7.48 17.77 -9.66
N LEU A 356 7.33 17.25 -8.44
CA LEU A 356 8.44 16.73 -7.63
C LEU A 356 8.37 15.21 -7.54
N LEU A 357 9.36 14.54 -8.10
CA LEU A 357 9.51 13.10 -8.00
C LEU A 357 10.41 12.75 -6.82
N PRO A 358 9.94 11.96 -5.83
CA PRO A 358 10.80 11.46 -4.77
C PRO A 358 11.94 10.59 -5.32
N CYS A 359 13.16 10.88 -4.90
CA CYS A 359 14.37 10.17 -5.31
C CYS A 359 15.31 9.93 -4.11
N THR A 360 16.46 9.34 -4.39
CA THR A 360 17.53 9.05 -3.44
C THR A 360 18.72 9.99 -3.63
N GLU A 361 19.60 10.07 -2.64
CA GLU A 361 20.90 10.71 -2.81
C GLU A 361 21.73 10.04 -3.92
N LYS A 362 21.60 8.72 -4.06
CA LYS A 362 22.28 7.95 -5.12
C LYS A 362 21.86 8.43 -6.51
N ASP A 363 20.57 8.69 -6.72
CA ASP A 363 20.06 9.25 -7.98
C ASP A 363 20.70 10.60 -8.32
N TYR A 364 20.88 11.47 -7.31
CA TYR A 364 21.59 12.74 -7.47
C TYR A 364 23.07 12.54 -7.84
N LEU A 365 23.76 11.61 -7.17
CA LEU A 365 25.17 11.32 -7.45
C LEU A 365 25.37 10.70 -8.84
N GLU A 366 24.44 9.85 -9.29
CA GLU A 366 24.45 9.30 -10.65
C GLU A 366 24.21 10.39 -11.70
N ALA A 367 23.25 11.30 -11.45
CA ALA A 367 23.01 12.43 -12.34
C ALA A 367 24.25 13.34 -12.48
N CYS A 368 25.02 13.54 -11.40
CA CYS A 368 26.29 14.27 -11.45
C CYS A 368 27.34 13.60 -12.36
N ASN A 369 27.21 12.30 -12.61
CA ASN A 369 28.05 11.51 -13.51
C ASN A 369 27.42 11.32 -14.90
N GLN A 370 26.49 12.19 -15.32
CA GLN A 370 25.74 12.11 -16.58
C GLN A 370 24.88 10.85 -16.73
N ASN A 371 24.52 10.18 -15.62
CA ASN A 371 23.61 9.05 -15.63
C ASN A 371 22.26 9.45 -15.03
N ILE A 372 21.30 9.80 -15.88
CA ILE A 372 19.96 10.22 -15.45
C ILE A 372 19.12 8.98 -15.07
N PRO A 373 18.51 8.94 -13.87
CA PRO A 373 17.72 7.80 -13.43
C PRO A 373 16.53 7.50 -14.36
N GLU A 374 16.31 6.23 -14.69
CA GLU A 374 15.22 5.78 -15.58
C GLU A 374 13.83 6.22 -15.09
N ARG A 375 13.62 6.24 -13.77
CA ARG A 375 12.37 6.70 -13.14
C ARG A 375 12.03 8.14 -13.51
N TRP A 376 13.05 8.99 -13.63
CA TRP A 376 12.86 10.38 -14.03
C TRP A 376 12.35 10.46 -15.47
N PHE A 377 12.95 9.69 -16.39
CA PHE A 377 12.48 9.63 -17.78
C PHE A 377 11.06 9.05 -17.91
N LYS A 378 10.72 8.03 -17.14
CA LYS A 378 9.35 7.47 -17.10
C LYS A 378 8.35 8.51 -16.63
N ALA A 379 8.66 9.21 -15.52
CA ALA A 379 7.82 10.29 -15.00
C ALA A 379 7.66 11.42 -16.04
N TYR A 380 8.76 11.85 -16.66
CA TYR A 380 8.75 12.88 -17.69
C TYR A 380 7.83 12.46 -18.86
N LYS A 381 8.05 11.28 -19.47
CA LYS A 381 7.24 10.78 -20.60
C LYS A 381 5.75 10.64 -20.27
N LYS A 382 5.39 10.33 -19.03
CA LYS A 382 4.00 10.25 -18.56
C LYS A 382 3.33 11.60 -18.35
N GLY A 383 4.07 12.70 -18.43
CA GLY A 383 3.57 14.03 -18.09
C GLY A 383 3.29 14.15 -16.59
N PHE A 384 4.23 13.68 -15.75
CA PHE A 384 4.18 13.82 -14.30
C PHE A 384 3.98 15.29 -13.90
N ASN A 385 2.91 15.55 -13.14
CA ASN A 385 2.37 16.88 -12.87
C ASN A 385 1.92 17.05 -11.42
#